data_AF-A0A7J8SJQ9-F1
#
_entry.id   AF-A0A7J8SJQ9-F1
#
_cell.length_a   1.000
_cell.length_b   1.000
_cell.length_c   1.000
_cell.angle_alpha   90.00
_cell.angle_beta   90.00
_cell.angle_gamma   90.00
#
_symmetry.space_group_name_H-M   'P 1'
#
loop_
_entity.id
_entity.type
_entity.pdbx_description
1 polymer ?
#
loop_
_entity_poly.entity_id
_entity_poly.type
_entity_poly.pdbx_seq_one_letter_code
_entity_poly.pdbx_strand_id
1 'polypeptide(L)' 'MVIQESALKLYLTLCEVEGLIEDEPYRASSKIPDYLTQMFIFFSLPSSVRLEWVRRFL' A
#
# COMPACT_ATOMS: atom_id res chain seq x y z
N MET A 1 -3.15 9.55 17.16
CA MET A 1 -4.10 8.59 16.56
C MET A 1 -4.11 8.58 15.02
N VAL A 2 -3.45 9.53 14.34
CA VAL A 2 -3.51 9.69 12.86
C VAL A 2 -2.75 8.61 12.07
N ILE A 3 -1.66 8.06 12.61
CA ILE A 3 -0.82 7.08 11.91
C ILE A 3 -1.51 5.71 11.81
N GLN A 4 -2.21 5.28 12.86
CA GLN A 4 -2.95 4.01 12.87
C GLN A 4 -4.11 4.01 11.86
N GLU A 5 -4.86 5.11 11.77
CA GLU A 5 -5.94 5.27 10.78
C GLU A 5 -5.38 5.24 9.35
N SER A 6 -4.23 5.86 9.14
CA SER A 6 -3.57 5.88 7.83
C SER A 6 -3.02 4.51 7.43
N ALA A 7 -2.44 3.77 8.38
CA ALA A 7 -1.97 2.40 8.17
C ALA A 7 -3.13 1.43 7.88
N LEU A 8 -4.26 1.58 8.58
CA LEU A 8 -5.47 0.80 8.30
C LEU A 8 -6.02 1.11 6.91
N LYS A 9 -6.11 2.39 6.55
CA LYS A 9 -6.55 2.81 5.21
C LYS A 9 -5.64 2.27 4.11
N LEU A 10 -4.33 2.27 4.35
CA LEU A 10 -3.33 1.70 3.44
C LEU A 10 -3.57 0.20 3.24
N TYR A 11 -3.69 -0.56 4.32
CA TYR A 11 -3.94 -2.00 4.25
C TYR A 11 -5.22 -2.31 3.46
N LEU A 12 -6.32 -1.62 3.76
CA LEU A 12 -7.59 -1.79 3.03
C LEU A 12 -7.44 -1.46 1.55
N THR A 13 -6.75 -0.37 1.22
CA THR A 13 -6.51 0.02 -0.18
C THR A 13 -5.64 -1.00 -0.92
N LEU A 14 -4.67 -1.62 -0.24
CA LEU A 14 -3.86 -2.69 -0.82
C LEU A 14 -4.71 -3.95 -1.09
N CYS A 15 -5.62 -4.33 -0.18
CA CYS A 15 -6.53 -5.45 -0.42
C CYS A 15 -7.46 -5.26 -1.62
N GLU A 16 -7.75 -4.01 -2.00
CA GLU A 16 -8.57 -3.66 -3.17
C GLU A 16 -7.78 -3.66 -4.49
N VAL A 17 -6.44 -3.75 -4.44
CA VAL A 17 -5.62 -3.82 -5.66
C VAL A 17 -5.74 -5.21 -6.28
N GLU A 18 -6.47 -5.30 -7.38
CA GLU A 18 -6.58 -6.54 -8.17
C GLU A 18 -5.20 -7.04 -8.61
N GLY A 19 -4.97 -8.35 -8.50
CA GLY A 19 -3.75 -9.01 -8.95
C GLY A 19 -2.60 -9.06 -7.93
N LEU A 20 -2.82 -8.58 -6.71
CA LEU A 20 -1.97 -8.91 -5.56
C LEU A 20 -2.28 -10.30 -5.03
N ILE A 21 -1.24 -11.03 -4.64
CA ILE A 21 -1.35 -12.33 -3.95
C ILE A 21 -1.68 -12.07 -2.48
N GLU A 22 -2.37 -13.01 -1.83
CA GLU A 22 -2.92 -12.88 -0.45
C GLU A 22 -1.95 -12.32 0.60
N ASP A 23 -0.64 -12.60 0.50
CA ASP A 23 0.39 -12.13 1.44
C ASP A 23 1.04 -10.78 1.07
N GLU A 24 0.89 -10.33 -0.19
CA GLU A 24 1.50 -9.08 -0.68
C GLU A 24 0.94 -7.82 0.01
N PRO A 25 -0.38 -7.68 0.26
CA PRO A 25 -0.92 -6.56 1.05
C PRO A 25 -0.32 -6.48 2.44
N TYR A 26 -0.12 -7.62 3.12
CA TYR A 26 0.47 -7.67 4.44
C TYR A 26 1.92 -7.20 4.41
N ARG A 27 2.74 -7.75 3.50
CA ARG A 27 4.14 -7.34 3.32
C ARG A 27 4.31 -5.88 2.92
N ALA A 28 3.42 -5.36 2.07
CA ALA A 28 3.48 -3.97 1.65
C ALA A 28 3.08 -3.06 2.82
N SER A 29 2.01 -3.40 3.55
CA SER A 29 1.53 -2.64 4.70
C SER A 29 2.50 -2.61 5.88
N SER A 30 3.37 -3.62 6.03
CA SER A 30 4.39 -3.63 7.09
C SER A 30 5.62 -2.78 6.76
N LYS A 31 5.96 -2.63 5.46
CA LYS A 31 7.11 -1.84 4.99
C LYS A 31 6.76 -0.36 4.77
N ILE A 32 5.60 -0.04 4.20
CA ILE A 32 5.24 1.33 3.76
C ILE A 32 5.20 2.36 4.91
N PRO A 33 4.70 2.07 6.12
CA PRO A 33 4.69 3.02 7.23
C PRO A 33 6.10 3.49 7.65
N ASP A 34 7.12 2.63 7.51
CA ASP A 34 8.52 2.99 7.76
C ASP A 34 9.07 3.97 6.71
N TYR A 35 8.39 4.06 5.56
CA TYR A 35 8.68 4.98 4.47
C TYR A 35 7.47 5.85 4.19
N LEU A 36 7.10 6.74 5.12
CA LEU A 36 5.92 7.63 5.00
C LEU A 36 5.77 8.27 3.60
N THR A 37 6.86 8.66 2.94
CA THR A 37 6.87 9.16 1.55
C THR A 37 6.30 8.18 0.54
N GLN A 38 6.58 6.89 0.67
CA GLN A 38 6.05 5.83 -0.20
C GLN A 38 4.56 5.65 -0.01
N MET A 39 4.06 5.84 1.22
CA MET A 39 2.62 5.85 1.49
C MET A 39 1.92 6.99 0.75
N PHE A 40 2.51 8.20 0.77
CA PHE A 40 1.98 9.34 0.01
C PHE A 40 2.02 9.12 -1.50
N ILE A 41 3.11 8.55 -2.01
CA ILE A 41 3.21 8.19 -3.44
C ILE A 41 2.12 7.19 -3.80
N PHE A 42 1.98 6.09 -3.05
CA PHE A 42 0.97 5.06 -3.30
C PHE A 42 -0.45 5.63 -3.38
N PHE A 43 -0.85 6.48 -2.43
CA PHE A 43 -2.17 7.10 -2.45
C PHE A 43 -2.37 8.10 -3.59
N SER A 44 -1.29 8.71 -4.07
CA SER A 44 -1.33 9.66 -5.20
C SER A 44 -1.39 8.98 -6.56
N LEU A 45 -1.09 7.67 -6.63
CA LEU A 45 -1.11 6.91 -7.87
C LEU A 45 -2.54 6.55 -8.32
N PRO A 46 -2.83 6.61 -9.64
CA PRO A 46 -4.02 6.00 -10.23
C PRO A 46 -4.12 4.50 -9.89
N SER A 47 -5.33 3.99 -9.71
CA SER A 47 -5.56 2.57 -9.38
C SER A 47 -4.85 1.62 -10.36
N SER A 48 -4.86 1.96 -11.66
CA SER A 48 -4.26 1.15 -12.74
C SER A 48 -2.75 0.90 -12.61
N VAL A 49 -2.02 1.73 -11.86
CA VAL A 49 -0.56 1.59 -11.69
C VAL A 49 -0.16 1.16 -10.28
N ARG A 50 -1.13 1.03 -9.35
CA ARG A 50 -0.84 0.64 -7.96
C ARG A 50 -0.29 -0.78 -7.85
N LEU A 51 -0.80 -1.72 -8.64
CA LEU A 51 -0.28 -3.09 -8.68
C LEU A 51 1.21 -3.14 -9.03
N GLU A 52 1.58 -2.48 -10.13
CA GLU A 52 2.97 -2.44 -10.60
C GLU A 52 3.89 -1.74 -9.60
N TRP A 53 3.40 -0.67 -8.97
CA TRP A 53 4.15 0.01 -7.91
C TRP A 53 4.39 -0.91 -6.71
N VAL A 54 3.37 -1.64 -6.23
CA VAL A 54 3.50 -2.56 -5.09
C VAL A 54 4.50 -3.67 -5.41
N ARG A 55 4.45 -4.24 -6.62
CA ARG A 55 5.41 -5.26 -7.07
C ARG A 55 6.86 -4.78 -7.10
N ARG A 56 7.10 -3.50 -7.39
CA ARG A 56 8.44 -2.89 -7.38
C ARG A 56 8.90 -2.47 -5.99
N PHE A 57 7.95 -2.21 -5.10
CA PHE A 57 8.21 -1.76 -3.74
C PHE A 57 8.50 -2.93 -2.78
N LEU A 58 7.82 -4.06 -2.99
CA LEU A 58 8.01 -5.30 -2.23
C LEU A 58 9.39 -5.91 -2.43
#